data_AF-A0A822DR44-F1
#
_entry.id   AF-A0A822DR44-F1
#
_cell.length_a   1.000
_cell.length_b   1.000
_cell.length_c   1.000
_cell.angle_alpha   90.00
_cell.angle_beta   90.00
_cell.angle_gamma   90.00
#
_symmetry.space_group_name_H-M   'P 1'
#
loop_
_entity.id
_entity.type
_entity.pdbx_description
1 polymer ?
#
loop_
_entity_poly.entity_id
_entity_poly.type
_entity_poly.pdbx_seq_one_letter_code
_entity_poly.pdbx_strand_id
1 'polypeptide(L)'
;ELRQELEKLNKNVKEDKKIDEEKKSQSDDEDSGAEDESIDEDDKMNVDNNEKKETEDNNEPNEDQSLQETLARVKLEEQIMRVEEIVALYKDGLRFMDLIEQANQHVVNLFNSPTLADCKQAVDFFVNLRHYRLVLPNIEQSLRLMFSLIWSVDKSICEAITQAFVKIYFDVGPTI
;
A
#
# COMPACT_ATOMS: atom_id res chain seq x y z
N GLU A 1 -6.76 3.90 38.23
CA GLU A 1 -6.60 4.62 36.94
C GLU A 1 -6.76 3.67 35.75
N LEU A 2 -6.01 2.56 35.64
CA LEU A 2 -6.15 1.54 34.56
C LEU A 2 -7.58 0.98 34.34
N ARG A 3 -8.38 0.79 35.40
CA ARG A 3 -9.78 0.33 35.27
C ARG A 3 -10.70 1.34 34.59
N GLN A 4 -10.46 2.64 34.79
CA GLN A 4 -11.25 3.70 34.14
C GLN A 4 -10.86 3.88 32.66
N GLU A 5 -9.65 3.46 32.29
CA GLU A 5 -9.16 3.51 30.92
C GLU A 5 -9.70 2.34 30.08
N LEU A 6 -9.77 1.14 30.65
CA LEU A 6 -10.43 -0.03 30.04
C LEU A 6 -11.94 0.21 29.80
N GLU A 7 -12.61 0.91 30.72
CA GLU A 7 -14.03 1.22 30.59
C GLU A 7 -14.31 2.24 29.48
N LYS A 8 -13.38 3.16 29.21
CA LYS A 8 -13.46 4.11 28.09
C LYS A 8 -13.24 3.41 26.74
N LEU A 9 -12.26 2.50 26.64
CA LEU A 9 -12.05 1.72 25.41
C LEU A 9 -13.26 0.82 25.07
N ASN A 10 -13.86 0.16 26.07
CA ASN A 10 -14.98 -0.74 25.85
C ASN A 10 -16.28 -0.01 25.43
N LYS A 11 -16.37 1.30 25.70
CA LYS A 11 -17.49 2.14 25.27
C LYS A 11 -17.36 2.53 23.80
N ASN A 12 -16.15 2.84 23.34
CA ASN A 12 -15.89 3.20 21.93
C ASN A 12 -16.09 2.00 20.98
N VAL A 13 -15.72 0.78 21.40
CA VAL A 13 -15.93 -0.44 20.60
C VAL A 13 -17.42 -0.78 20.37
N LYS A 14 -18.31 -0.32 21.26
CA LYS A 14 -19.76 -0.52 21.10
C LYS A 14 -20.42 0.48 20.16
N GLU A 15 -19.80 1.64 19.95
CA GLU A 15 -20.30 2.66 19.03
C GLU A 15 -19.91 2.33 17.57
N ASP A 16 -18.71 1.79 17.34
CA ASP A 16 -18.28 1.38 16.00
C ASP A 16 -19.06 0.18 15.44
N LYS A 17 -19.53 -0.74 16.29
CA LYS A 17 -20.38 -1.87 15.86
C LYS A 17 -21.80 -1.46 15.48
N LYS A 18 -22.27 -0.27 15.86
CA LYS A 18 -23.62 0.20 15.53
C LYS A 18 -23.73 0.87 14.17
N ILE A 19 -22.59 1.22 13.56
CA ILE A 19 -22.55 1.94 12.27
C ILE A 19 -22.58 0.96 11.07
N ASP A 20 -22.21 -0.30 11.28
CA ASP A 20 -22.09 -1.31 10.21
C ASP A 20 -23.40 -2.09 9.91
N GLU A 21 -24.44 -1.95 10.74
CA GLU A 21 -25.74 -2.62 10.52
C GLU A 21 -26.74 -1.83 9.64
N GLU A 22 -26.48 -0.57 9.28
CA GLU A 22 -27.41 0.26 8.51
C GLU A 22 -27.19 0.29 6.98
N LYS A 23 -26.23 -0.46 6.42
CA LYS A 23 -25.93 -0.43 4.97
C LYS A 23 -26.26 -1.70 4.18
N LYS A 24 -27.00 -2.66 4.74
CA LYS A 24 -27.30 -3.95 4.08
C LYS A 24 -28.78 -4.18 3.77
N SER A 25 -29.42 -3.20 3.14
CA SER A 25 -30.74 -3.38 2.55
C SER A 25 -30.85 -2.62 1.23
N GLN A 26 -30.61 -3.31 0.10
CA GLN A 26 -31.34 -3.19 -1.17
C GLN A 26 -30.52 -3.81 -2.31
N SER A 27 -30.89 -5.03 -2.73
CA SER A 27 -31.36 -5.34 -4.11
C SER A 27 -31.42 -6.87 -4.29
N ASP A 28 -32.64 -7.41 -4.28
CA ASP A 28 -32.99 -8.70 -4.89
C ASP A 28 -33.08 -8.52 -6.41
N ASP A 29 -32.58 -9.48 -7.20
CA ASP A 29 -33.44 -10.35 -8.05
C ASP A 29 -32.61 -11.28 -8.96
N GLU A 30 -33.01 -12.56 -8.90
CA GLU A 30 -33.09 -13.64 -9.92
C GLU A 30 -31.87 -14.02 -10.80
N ASP A 31 -31.45 -15.29 -10.77
CA ASP A 31 -31.83 -16.30 -11.80
C ASP A 31 -31.19 -17.69 -11.52
N SER A 32 -31.93 -18.70 -11.97
CA SER A 32 -31.93 -20.15 -11.87
C SER A 32 -30.69 -20.95 -12.32
N GLY A 33 -30.64 -22.21 -11.88
CA GLY A 33 -29.83 -23.27 -12.52
C GLY A 33 -29.65 -24.51 -11.64
N ALA A 34 -30.20 -25.64 -12.09
CA ALA A 34 -30.37 -26.89 -11.35
C ALA A 34 -29.18 -27.89 -11.44
N GLU A 35 -29.41 -29.08 -10.85
CA GLU A 35 -28.73 -30.39 -11.00
C GLU A 35 -27.72 -30.70 -9.87
N ASP A 36 -28.08 -31.57 -8.90
CA ASP A 36 -28.20 -33.05 -8.94
C ASP A 36 -26.83 -33.74 -8.80
N GLU A 37 -26.62 -34.42 -7.67
CA GLU A 37 -26.15 -35.81 -7.66
C GLU A 37 -26.11 -36.34 -6.21
N SER A 38 -26.87 -37.43 -6.04
CA SER A 38 -26.95 -38.34 -4.91
C SER A 38 -25.62 -39.04 -4.60
N ILE A 39 -25.27 -39.19 -3.31
CA ILE A 39 -24.40 -40.28 -2.83
C ILE A 39 -24.95 -40.84 -1.51
N ASP A 40 -24.99 -42.16 -1.48
CA ASP A 40 -25.71 -43.08 -0.59
C ASP A 40 -25.23 -43.17 0.87
N GLU A 41 -26.15 -43.79 1.61
CA GLU A 41 -26.15 -44.30 2.97
C GLU A 41 -24.92 -45.14 3.38
N ASP A 42 -24.49 -44.96 4.63
CA ASP A 42 -24.35 -45.98 5.68
C ASP A 42 -23.09 -45.74 6.53
N ASP A 43 -23.29 -45.31 7.78
CA ASP A 43 -22.77 -46.10 8.90
C ASP A 43 -23.43 -45.69 10.22
N LYS A 44 -24.17 -46.65 10.79
CA LYS A 44 -24.65 -46.64 12.16
C LYS A 44 -23.45 -46.90 13.08
N MET A 45 -23.26 -46.09 14.11
CA MET A 45 -23.07 -46.63 15.46
C MET A 45 -23.48 -45.62 16.54
N ASN A 46 -24.49 -46.06 17.26
CA ASN A 46 -25.06 -45.53 18.48
C ASN A 46 -24.11 -45.78 19.65
N VAL A 47 -23.65 -44.72 20.33
CA VAL A 47 -23.17 -44.81 21.73
C VAL A 47 -23.68 -43.58 22.47
N ASP A 48 -24.91 -43.70 22.96
CA ASP A 48 -25.44 -42.90 24.04
C ASP A 48 -24.73 -43.32 25.34
N ASN A 49 -23.98 -42.41 25.96
CA ASN A 49 -23.61 -42.57 27.37
C ASN A 49 -23.36 -41.20 28.00
N ASN A 50 -24.44 -40.59 28.45
CA ASN A 50 -24.44 -39.39 29.25
C ASN A 50 -24.78 -39.76 30.70
N GLU A 51 -23.76 -40.03 31.53
CA GLU A 51 -23.88 -39.88 32.98
C GLU A 51 -22.74 -39.04 33.55
N LYS A 52 -23.16 -38.15 34.43
CA LYS A 52 -22.51 -36.99 35.01
C LYS A 52 -21.58 -37.36 36.18
N LYS A 53 -20.63 -36.43 36.44
CA LYS A 53 -19.98 -36.10 37.72
C LYS A 53 -18.91 -37.12 38.17
N GLU A 54 -17.71 -36.76 38.59
CA GLU A 54 -17.21 -35.59 39.32
C GLU A 54 -15.75 -35.31 38.90
N THR A 55 -15.43 -34.07 38.54
CA THR A 55 -14.03 -33.58 38.58
C THR A 55 -14.05 -32.23 39.28
N GLU A 56 -14.04 -32.28 40.61
CA GLU A 56 -13.43 -31.23 41.41
C GLU A 56 -12.00 -31.71 41.71
N ASP A 57 -11.01 -31.20 40.98
CA ASP A 57 -9.72 -30.89 41.60
C ASP A 57 -8.96 -29.84 40.76
N ASN A 58 -8.98 -28.62 41.29
CA ASN A 58 -7.95 -27.57 41.20
C ASN A 58 -7.10 -27.48 39.92
N ASN A 59 -7.56 -26.66 38.97
CA ASN A 59 -6.65 -25.87 38.14
C ASN A 59 -6.92 -24.40 38.44
N GLU A 60 -6.17 -23.84 39.38
CA GLU A 60 -6.00 -22.39 39.46
C GLU A 60 -5.55 -21.90 38.08
N PRO A 61 -6.17 -20.85 37.51
CA PRO A 61 -5.68 -20.27 36.27
C PRO A 61 -4.30 -19.72 36.58
N ASN A 62 -3.29 -20.35 35.98
CA ASN A 62 -1.89 -20.00 36.14
C ASN A 62 -1.72 -18.53 35.69
N GLU A 63 -1.75 -17.58 36.64
CA GLU A 63 -1.81 -16.13 36.38
C GLU A 63 -0.64 -15.68 35.48
N ASP A 64 0.51 -16.35 35.62
CA ASP A 64 1.70 -16.14 34.79
C ASP A 64 1.48 -16.50 33.31
N GLN A 65 0.68 -17.52 33.00
CA GLN A 65 0.35 -17.87 31.60
C GLN A 65 -0.59 -16.84 30.97
N SER A 66 -1.54 -16.29 31.75
CA SER A 66 -2.46 -15.25 31.28
C SER A 66 -1.73 -13.91 31.03
N LEU A 67 -0.79 -13.55 31.91
CA LEU A 67 0.10 -12.39 31.73
C LEU A 67 1.03 -12.55 30.52
N GLN A 68 1.56 -13.75 30.29
CA GLN A 68 2.42 -14.01 29.14
C GLN A 68 1.64 -13.97 27.81
N GLU A 69 0.40 -14.48 27.80
CA GLU A 69 -0.45 -14.45 26.60
C GLU A 69 -0.92 -13.02 26.28
N THR A 70 -1.26 -12.21 27.29
CA THR A 70 -1.62 -10.80 27.10
C THR A 70 -0.45 -9.96 26.58
N LEU A 71 0.76 -10.14 27.14
CA LEU A 71 1.97 -9.49 26.63
C LEU A 71 2.31 -9.93 25.20
N ALA A 72 2.08 -11.19 24.85
CA ALA A 72 2.27 -11.68 23.48
C ALA A 72 1.27 -11.06 22.50
N ARG A 73 0.01 -10.90 22.90
CA ARG A 73 -1.02 -10.23 22.09
C ARG A 73 -0.71 -8.76 21.84
N VAL A 74 -0.31 -8.02 22.88
CA VAL A 74 0.08 -6.60 22.73
C VAL A 74 1.26 -6.45 21.77
N LYS A 75 2.28 -7.30 21.88
CA LYS A 75 3.42 -7.29 20.94
C LYS A 75 3.00 -7.63 19.50
N LEU A 76 2.04 -8.53 19.32
CA LEU A 76 1.51 -8.87 18.00
C LEU A 76 0.73 -7.70 17.41
N GLU A 77 -0.12 -7.02 18.19
CA GLU A 77 -0.84 -5.82 17.78
C GLU A 77 0.13 -4.69 17.37
N GLU A 78 1.20 -4.46 18.14
CA GLU A 78 2.26 -3.50 17.77
C GLU A 78 2.98 -3.86 16.47
N GLN A 79 3.17 -5.15 16.18
CA GLN A 79 3.76 -5.60 14.92
C GLN A 79 2.79 -5.40 13.76
N ILE A 80 1.50 -5.70 13.94
CA ILE A 80 0.46 -5.49 12.94
C ILE A 80 0.36 -4.01 12.59
N MET A 81 0.28 -3.13 13.58
CA MET A 81 0.23 -1.68 13.35
C MET A 81 1.45 -1.18 12.55
N ARG A 82 2.65 -1.64 12.88
CA ARG A 82 3.86 -1.29 12.10
C ARG A 82 3.80 -1.79 10.66
N VAL A 83 3.29 -2.98 10.43
CA VAL A 83 3.12 -3.51 9.06
C VAL A 83 2.08 -2.69 8.30
N GLU A 84 0.97 -2.32 8.93
CA GLU A 84 -0.05 -1.46 8.32
C GLU A 84 0.51 -0.08 7.94
N GLU A 85 1.33 0.53 8.80
CA GLU A 85 2.04 1.79 8.52
C GLU A 85 2.97 1.65 7.30
N ILE A 86 3.74 0.56 7.23
CA ILE A 86 4.63 0.28 6.09
C ILE A 86 3.82 0.08 4.80
N VAL A 87 2.70 -0.64 4.87
CA VAL A 87 1.81 -0.83 3.72
C VAL A 87 1.21 0.50 3.26
N ALA A 88 0.79 1.35 4.18
CA ALA A 88 0.29 2.69 3.86
C ALA A 88 1.38 3.54 3.17
N LEU A 89 2.62 3.51 3.70
CA LEU A 89 3.75 4.21 3.10
C LEU A 89 4.03 3.73 1.67
N TYR A 90 4.01 2.42 1.42
CA TYR A 90 4.19 1.90 0.07
C TYR A 90 3.04 2.28 -0.87
N LYS A 91 1.79 2.27 -0.40
CA LYS A 91 0.64 2.73 -1.19
C LYS A 91 0.77 4.21 -1.56
N ASP A 92 1.29 5.04 -0.66
CA ASP A 92 1.52 6.46 -0.95
C ASP A 92 2.70 6.65 -1.92
N GLY A 93 3.75 5.85 -1.79
CA GLY A 93 4.85 5.81 -2.75
C GLY A 93 4.41 5.41 -4.15
N LEU A 94 3.51 4.42 -4.29
CA LEU A 94 2.94 4.03 -5.58
C LEU A 94 2.09 5.16 -6.17
N ARG A 95 1.22 5.78 -5.38
CA ARG A 95 0.42 6.94 -5.82
C ARG A 95 1.30 8.11 -6.28
N PHE A 96 2.42 8.34 -5.61
CA PHE A 96 3.40 9.34 -6.04
C PHE A 96 4.03 9.00 -7.39
N MET A 97 4.38 7.74 -7.63
CA MET A 97 4.90 7.28 -8.93
C MET A 97 3.89 7.48 -10.05
N ASP A 98 2.61 7.15 -9.82
CA ASP A 98 1.54 7.35 -10.80
C ASP A 98 1.37 8.84 -11.16
N LEU A 99 1.48 9.74 -10.17
CA LEU A 99 1.42 11.19 -10.39
C LEU A 99 2.61 11.69 -11.21
N ILE A 100 3.82 11.18 -10.94
CA ILE A 100 5.00 11.53 -11.74
C ILE A 100 4.84 11.04 -13.19
N GLU A 101 4.32 9.83 -13.38
CA GLU A 101 4.09 9.29 -14.72
C GLU A 101 3.11 10.15 -15.52
N GLN A 102 2.00 10.58 -14.89
CA GLN A 102 1.05 11.50 -15.51
C GLN A 102 1.70 12.86 -15.82
N ALA A 103 2.52 13.38 -14.90
CA ALA A 103 3.24 14.64 -15.09
C ALA A 103 4.27 14.58 -16.23
N ASN A 104 4.89 13.42 -16.49
CA ASN A 104 5.91 13.26 -17.53
C ASN A 104 5.44 13.80 -18.88
N GLN A 105 4.23 13.48 -19.33
CA GLN A 105 3.70 13.97 -20.60
C GLN A 105 3.57 15.50 -20.64
N HIS A 106 3.16 16.11 -19.53
CA HIS A 106 3.07 17.56 -19.42
C HIS A 106 4.46 18.22 -19.44
N VAL A 107 5.44 17.61 -18.77
CA VAL A 107 6.82 18.12 -18.75
C VAL A 107 7.49 17.99 -20.12
N VAL A 108 7.26 16.90 -20.85
CA VAL A 108 7.77 16.75 -22.23
C VAL A 108 7.27 17.89 -23.13
N ASN A 109 6.02 18.33 -22.95
CA ASN A 109 5.48 19.45 -23.74
C ASN A 109 6.20 20.77 -23.48
N LEU A 110 6.82 20.95 -22.30
CA LEU A 110 7.60 22.16 -21.98
C LEU A 110 8.86 22.30 -22.81
N PHE A 111 9.36 21.22 -23.44
CA PHE A 111 10.46 21.31 -24.40
C PHE A 111 10.13 22.14 -25.63
N ASN A 112 8.84 22.27 -25.96
CA ASN A 112 8.37 23.11 -27.06
C ASN A 112 7.98 24.53 -26.59
N SER A 113 8.17 24.85 -25.31
CA SER A 113 7.89 26.19 -24.80
C SER A 113 8.86 27.21 -25.41
N PRO A 114 8.38 28.41 -25.80
CA PRO A 114 9.26 29.49 -26.22
C PRO A 114 10.07 30.08 -25.04
N THR A 115 9.74 29.72 -23.81
CA THR A 115 10.38 30.24 -22.60
C THR A 115 11.56 29.36 -22.19
N LEU A 116 12.77 29.93 -22.18
CA LEU A 116 13.98 29.25 -21.71
C LEU A 116 13.82 28.64 -20.31
N ALA A 117 13.11 29.33 -19.41
CA ALA A 117 12.88 28.87 -18.04
C ALA A 117 12.10 27.55 -18.00
N ASP A 118 11.08 27.39 -18.85
CA ASP A 118 10.26 26.17 -18.91
C ASP A 118 11.09 25.00 -19.43
N CYS A 119 11.86 25.22 -20.50
CA CYS A 119 12.78 24.22 -21.03
C CYS A 119 13.80 23.77 -19.97
N LYS A 120 14.37 24.72 -19.23
CA LYS A 120 15.34 24.41 -18.17
C LYS A 120 14.70 23.63 -17.02
N GLN A 121 13.51 24.01 -16.57
CA GLN A 121 12.79 23.27 -15.53
C GLN A 121 12.43 21.86 -15.98
N ALA A 122 12.05 21.68 -17.24
CA ALA A 122 11.79 20.37 -17.81
C ALA A 122 13.05 19.50 -17.84
N VAL A 123 14.20 20.08 -18.20
CA VAL A 123 15.50 19.38 -18.16
C VAL A 123 15.86 18.97 -16.74
N ASP A 124 15.73 19.88 -15.77
CA ASP A 124 16.02 19.59 -14.36
C ASP A 124 15.12 18.47 -13.81
N PHE A 125 13.86 18.40 -14.25
CA PHE A 125 12.96 17.28 -13.94
C PHE A 125 13.54 15.93 -14.39
N PHE A 126 13.99 15.80 -15.64
CA PHE A 126 14.57 14.54 -16.14
C PHE A 126 15.91 14.19 -15.50
N VAL A 127 16.74 15.19 -15.18
CA VAL A 127 17.98 14.97 -14.42
C VAL A 127 17.66 14.40 -13.03
N ASN A 128 16.67 14.96 -12.34
CA ASN A 128 16.24 14.46 -11.04
C ASN A 128 15.64 13.05 -11.12
N LEU A 129 14.79 12.77 -12.11
CA LEU A 129 14.27 11.42 -12.34
C LEU A 129 15.40 10.40 -12.46
N ARG A 130 16.45 10.74 -13.23
CA ARG A 130 17.63 9.87 -13.37
C ARG A 130 18.40 9.74 -12.06
N HIS A 131 18.63 10.83 -11.35
CA HIS A 131 19.38 10.87 -10.10
C HIS A 131 18.75 9.95 -9.04
N TYR A 132 17.42 10.03 -8.89
CA TYR A 132 16.66 9.19 -7.96
C TYR A 132 16.36 7.79 -8.51
N ARG A 133 16.88 7.43 -9.69
CA ARG A 133 16.64 6.14 -10.38
C ARG A 133 15.16 5.80 -10.52
N LEU A 134 14.33 6.83 -10.72
CA LEU A 134 12.91 6.63 -10.98
C LEU A 134 12.74 6.10 -12.40
N VAL A 135 12.11 4.93 -12.50
CA VAL A 135 11.81 4.28 -13.77
C VAL A 135 10.38 4.64 -14.13
N LEU A 136 10.23 5.43 -15.19
CA LEU A 136 8.92 5.73 -15.78
C LEU A 136 8.78 5.00 -17.11
N PRO A 137 7.57 4.56 -17.47
CA PRO A 137 7.29 4.10 -18.81
C PRO A 137 7.67 5.16 -19.84
N ASN A 138 8.33 4.74 -20.92
CA ASN A 138 8.73 5.61 -22.04
C ASN A 138 9.70 6.77 -21.69
N ILE A 139 10.39 6.73 -20.55
CA ILE A 139 11.35 7.79 -20.17
C ILE A 139 12.45 7.99 -21.23
N GLU A 140 12.91 6.91 -21.87
CA GLU A 140 13.90 6.97 -22.96
C GLU A 140 13.40 7.76 -24.17
N GLN A 141 12.09 7.72 -24.45
CA GLN A 141 11.51 8.53 -25.52
C GLN A 141 11.50 10.01 -25.13
N SER A 142 11.15 10.33 -23.89
CA SER A 142 11.26 11.69 -23.34
C SER A 142 12.70 12.22 -23.38
N LEU A 143 13.68 11.39 -23.02
CA LEU A 143 15.10 11.74 -23.07
C LEU A 143 15.58 11.99 -24.51
N ARG A 144 15.12 11.20 -25.50
CA ARG A 144 15.42 11.48 -26.91
C ARG A 144 14.86 12.80 -27.39
N LEU A 145 13.64 13.16 -26.95
CA LEU A 145 13.06 14.47 -27.24
C LEU A 145 13.87 15.59 -26.60
N MET A 146 14.27 15.43 -25.33
CA MET A 146 15.19 16.35 -24.67
C MET A 146 16.51 16.50 -25.42
N PHE A 147 17.09 15.40 -25.92
CA PHE A 147 18.34 15.43 -26.70
C PHE A 147 18.20 16.27 -27.97
N SER A 148 17.04 16.23 -28.63
CA SER A 148 16.82 16.99 -29.86
C SER A 148 16.98 18.51 -29.69
N LEU A 149 16.82 19.01 -28.46
CA LEU A 149 17.01 20.42 -28.12
C LEU A 149 18.47 20.90 -28.22
N ILE A 150 19.44 19.99 -28.39
CA ILE A 150 20.84 20.36 -28.67
C ILE A 150 20.98 21.15 -29.98
N TRP A 151 20.03 20.95 -30.90
CA TRP A 151 19.95 21.65 -32.19
C TRP A 151 19.17 22.97 -32.10
N SER A 152 18.80 23.41 -30.91
CA SER A 152 18.14 24.71 -30.72
C SER A 152 19.05 25.85 -31.18
N VAL A 153 18.44 26.90 -31.72
CA VAL A 153 19.13 28.15 -32.09
C VAL A 153 19.64 28.87 -30.83
N ASP A 154 18.98 28.67 -29.69
CA ASP A 154 19.40 29.25 -28.41
C ASP A 154 20.56 28.44 -27.81
N LYS A 155 21.74 29.07 -27.79
CA LYS A 155 22.96 28.50 -27.21
C LYS A 155 22.80 28.13 -25.73
N SER A 156 21.99 28.88 -24.99
CA SER A 156 21.75 28.64 -23.56
C SER A 156 21.03 27.31 -23.33
N ILE A 157 20.09 26.97 -24.23
CA ILE A 157 19.39 25.67 -24.22
C ILE A 157 20.39 24.56 -24.55
N CYS A 158 21.19 24.73 -25.61
CA CYS A 158 22.21 23.76 -26.00
C CYS A 158 23.21 23.45 -24.86
N GLU A 159 23.72 24.48 -24.18
CA GLU A 159 24.63 24.32 -23.04
C GLU A 159 23.94 23.62 -21.85
N ALA A 160 22.69 23.98 -21.53
CA ALA A 160 21.92 23.34 -20.46
C ALA A 160 21.66 21.86 -20.74
N ILE A 161 21.27 21.51 -21.96
CA ILE A 161 21.04 20.13 -22.40
C ILE A 161 22.35 19.34 -22.34
N THR A 162 23.44 19.89 -22.84
CA THR A 162 24.76 19.22 -22.80
C THR A 162 25.16 18.90 -21.36
N GLN A 163 25.06 19.87 -20.46
CA GLN A 163 25.35 19.65 -19.03
C GLN A 163 24.43 18.61 -18.40
N ALA A 164 23.15 18.61 -18.75
CA ALA A 164 22.19 17.62 -18.26
C ALA A 164 22.53 16.20 -18.73
N PHE A 165 22.87 16.01 -20.01
CA PHE A 165 23.28 14.70 -20.53
C PHE A 165 24.60 14.21 -19.91
N VAL A 166 25.54 15.11 -19.65
CA VAL A 166 26.75 14.78 -18.87
C VAL A 166 26.35 14.24 -17.49
N LYS A 167 25.45 14.92 -16.78
CA LYS A 167 24.96 14.47 -15.47
C LYS A 167 24.20 13.14 -15.51
N ILE A 168 23.39 12.91 -16.54
CA ILE A 168 22.53 11.73 -16.63
C ILE A 168 23.32 10.45 -16.96
N TYR A 169 24.35 10.57 -17.81
CA TYR A 169 25.06 9.40 -18.37
C TYR A 169 26.51 9.26 -17.94
N PHE A 170 27.19 10.36 -17.60
CA PHE A 170 28.62 10.36 -17.29
C PHE A 170 28.93 10.65 -15.82
N ASP A 171 27.98 11.25 -15.10
CA ASP A 171 28.10 11.43 -13.65
C ASP A 171 27.71 10.11 -12.97
N VAL A 172 28.72 9.26 -12.79
CA VAL A 172 28.62 8.08 -11.94
C VAL A 172 28.56 8.60 -10.52
N GLY A 173 27.34 8.76 -9.98
CA GLY A 173 27.15 9.08 -8.56
C GLY A 173 28.01 8.17 -7.68
N PRO A 174 28.41 8.64 -6.47
CA PRO A 174 29.36 7.93 -5.63
C PRO A 174 28.91 6.47 -5.50
N THR A 175 29.81 5.57 -5.87
CA THR A 175 29.62 4.13 -5.74
C THR A 175 29.27 3.87 -4.27
N ILE A 176 28.02 3.47 -4.01
CA ILE A 176 27.55 3.07 -2.68
C ILE A 176 28.24 1.75 -2.32
#